data_AF-A0A653DWQ2-F1
#
_entry.id   AF-A0A653DWQ2-F1
#
_cell.length_a   1.000
_cell.length_b   1.000
_cell.length_c   1.000
_cell.angle_alpha   90.00
_cell.angle_beta   90.00
_cell.angle_gamma   90.00
#
_symmetry.space_group_name_H-M   'P 1'
#
loop_
_entity.id
_entity.type
_entity.pdbx_description
1 polymer ?
#
loop_
_entity_poly.entity_id
_entity_poly.type
_entity_poly.pdbx_seq_one_letter_code
_entity_poly.pdbx_strand_id
1 'polypeptide(L)'
;MYLQLLLASVLSFLSSAQANCGCSINRNGQCSNDVNPSKKYTKESNQVPYDNNSPFDTTNMVLIQGTTFEMGTNNAVFVDDFESPVRNVTVNSFYLDKYEVSNQNFYDFVKETGFKTEAEVFGDSFIFEMALPEKSRDKYEDVRAVQAPWWVKLNGVSWKHPIGPESTVEDIMNHPVIHVSWNDAVKYCEHLGKRLPTEAEWEMACRAGLRQKLYPWGNKLNPKGKHWANIWQGQFPKLNTVEDGFLFTSPVDEFPPNKFGLYNMAGNVWEWTQDSWQNDP
;
A
#
# COMPACT_ATOMS: atom_id res chain seq x y z
N MET A 1 54.78 51.25 -17.24
CA MET A 1 54.48 50.99 -18.66
C MET A 1 53.21 50.15 -18.71
N TYR A 2 52.12 50.81 -19.12
CA TYR A 2 50.79 50.35 -19.57
C TYR A 2 49.90 49.36 -18.77
N LEU A 3 48.72 49.92 -18.49
CA LEU A 3 47.38 49.39 -18.20
C LEU A 3 46.78 48.65 -19.41
N GLN A 4 45.98 47.59 -19.23
CA GLN A 4 44.61 47.44 -19.78
C GLN A 4 43.94 46.08 -19.47
N LEU A 5 42.64 46.17 -19.14
CA LEU A 5 41.63 45.10 -19.06
C LEU A 5 41.38 44.41 -20.41
N LEU A 6 40.92 43.14 -20.40
CA LEU A 6 39.68 42.72 -21.08
C LEU A 6 39.24 41.30 -20.68
N LEU A 7 37.92 41.14 -20.52
CA LEU A 7 37.17 39.93 -20.21
C LEU A 7 37.24 38.86 -21.34
N ALA A 8 37.15 37.58 -20.97
CA ALA A 8 36.38 36.57 -21.72
C ALA A 8 36.06 35.32 -20.88
N SER A 9 34.79 35.22 -20.47
CA SER A 9 33.94 34.01 -20.35
C SER A 9 34.56 32.64 -20.01
N VAL A 10 34.28 32.18 -18.79
CA VAL A 10 34.37 30.79 -18.33
C VAL A 10 33.10 30.03 -18.79
N LEU A 11 33.27 28.91 -19.48
CA LEU A 11 32.22 27.91 -19.74
C LEU A 11 32.67 26.58 -19.14
N SER A 12 32.44 26.43 -17.84
CA SER A 12 32.50 25.15 -17.14
C SER A 12 31.10 24.55 -17.13
N PHE A 13 30.92 23.42 -17.82
CA PHE A 13 29.71 22.61 -17.78
C PHE A 13 29.50 22.07 -16.36
N LEU A 14 28.57 22.67 -15.61
CA LEU A 14 27.98 22.07 -14.42
C LEU A 14 26.76 21.26 -14.90
N SER A 15 26.86 19.94 -14.81
CA SER A 15 25.69 19.05 -14.90
C SER A 15 24.93 19.15 -13.58
N SER A 16 23.86 19.93 -13.57
CA SER A 16 22.87 19.91 -12.50
C SER A 16 21.94 18.70 -12.71
N ALA A 17 22.12 17.64 -11.93
CA ALA A 17 21.11 16.61 -11.79
C ALA A 17 19.95 17.20 -10.97
N GLN A 18 18.93 17.71 -11.66
CA GLN A 18 17.67 18.09 -11.03
C GLN A 18 16.90 16.82 -10.65
N ALA A 19 16.65 16.65 -9.35
CA ALA A 19 15.66 15.73 -8.84
C ALA A 19 14.30 16.14 -9.41
N ASN A 20 13.82 15.38 -10.39
CA ASN A 20 12.54 15.61 -11.02
C ASN A 20 11.50 14.83 -10.21
N CYS A 21 10.77 15.50 -9.31
CA CYS A 21 9.49 14.99 -8.82
C CYS A 21 8.62 14.79 -10.07
N GLY A 22 8.25 13.55 -10.39
CA GLY A 22 7.65 13.10 -11.66
C GLY A 22 6.30 13.73 -12.06
N CYS A 23 6.23 15.05 -12.13
CA CYS A 23 5.04 15.84 -12.46
C CYS A 23 4.79 15.99 -13.96
N SER A 24 5.53 15.28 -14.83
CA SER A 24 5.46 15.46 -16.29
C SER A 24 4.64 14.38 -17.03
N ILE A 25 3.88 13.53 -16.33
CA ILE A 25 2.90 12.65 -16.99
C ILE A 25 1.55 13.36 -17.04
N ASN A 26 1.16 13.74 -18.25
CA ASN A 26 -0.08 14.44 -18.58
C ASN A 26 -1.31 13.55 -18.31
N ARG A 27 -1.91 13.64 -17.11
CA ARG A 27 -3.12 12.89 -16.69
C ARG A 27 -4.43 13.61 -17.04
N ASN A 28 -4.54 14.22 -18.21
CA ASN A 28 -5.82 14.82 -18.65
C ASN A 28 -6.70 13.76 -19.33
N GLY A 29 -7.31 12.89 -18.52
CA GLY A 29 -8.51 12.14 -18.87
C GLY A 29 -9.74 12.90 -18.37
N GLN A 30 -10.59 13.35 -19.28
CA GLN A 30 -11.84 14.03 -18.94
C GLN A 30 -12.74 13.12 -18.09
N CYS A 31 -13.04 13.52 -16.85
CA CYS A 31 -13.97 12.83 -15.97
C CYS A 31 -15.41 13.24 -16.29
N SER A 32 -16.24 12.27 -16.68
CA SER A 32 -17.69 12.45 -16.74
C SER A 32 -18.28 12.28 -15.33
N ASN A 33 -18.73 13.38 -14.74
CA ASN A 33 -19.47 13.41 -13.48
C ASN A 33 -20.90 12.88 -13.71
N ASP A 34 -21.15 11.58 -13.52
CA ASP A 34 -22.49 11.01 -13.20
C ASP A 34 -22.48 9.46 -13.20
N VAL A 35 -21.56 8.83 -12.47
CA VAL A 35 -21.65 7.37 -12.25
C VAL A 35 -22.20 7.13 -10.85
N ASN A 36 -23.47 6.71 -10.77
CA ASN A 36 -24.07 6.19 -9.54
C ASN A 36 -23.09 5.17 -8.92
N PRO A 37 -22.72 5.28 -7.63
CA PRO A 37 -21.75 4.38 -6.99
C PRO A 37 -22.11 2.91 -7.15
N SER A 38 -23.40 2.58 -7.22
CA SER A 38 -23.87 1.20 -7.47
C SER A 38 -23.51 0.66 -8.86
N LYS A 39 -23.24 1.52 -9.85
CA LYS A 39 -22.75 1.16 -11.21
C LYS A 39 -21.23 1.08 -11.28
N LYS A 40 -20.48 1.74 -10.39
CA LYS A 40 -19.01 1.75 -10.36
C LYS A 40 -18.43 0.34 -10.09
N TYR A 41 -19.15 -0.50 -9.36
CA TYR A 41 -18.70 -1.84 -8.96
C TYR A 41 -19.46 -2.98 -9.65
N THR A 42 -20.12 -2.71 -10.78
CA THR A 42 -20.84 -3.74 -11.56
C THR A 42 -19.89 -4.59 -12.40
N LYS A 43 -20.43 -5.68 -12.95
CA LYS A 43 -19.70 -6.57 -13.84
C LYS A 43 -19.10 -5.84 -15.05
N GLU A 44 -19.74 -4.79 -15.59
CA GLU A 44 -19.23 -4.06 -16.75
C GLU A 44 -18.01 -3.19 -16.42
N SER A 45 -17.94 -2.60 -15.22
CA SER A 45 -16.86 -1.71 -14.77
C SER A 45 -15.60 -2.47 -14.34
N ASN A 46 -15.75 -3.73 -13.93
CA ASN A 46 -14.65 -4.60 -13.51
C ASN A 46 -14.18 -5.59 -14.59
N GLN A 47 -14.59 -5.44 -15.86
CA GLN A 47 -14.11 -6.32 -16.93
C GLN A 47 -12.68 -5.98 -17.34
N VAL A 48 -11.72 -6.72 -16.78
CA VAL A 48 -10.57 -7.16 -17.57
C VAL A 48 -11.07 -8.34 -18.42
N PRO A 49 -10.70 -8.48 -19.71
CA PRO A 49 -11.08 -9.65 -20.51
C PRO A 49 -10.60 -10.92 -19.83
N TYR A 50 -11.52 -11.63 -19.16
CA TYR A 50 -11.23 -12.83 -18.40
C TYR A 50 -11.56 -14.06 -19.25
N ASP A 51 -10.55 -14.89 -19.53
CA ASP A 51 -10.72 -16.16 -20.21
C ASP A 51 -11.23 -17.21 -19.21
N ASN A 52 -12.48 -17.65 -19.39
CA ASN A 52 -13.16 -18.61 -18.50
C ASN A 52 -12.56 -20.03 -18.54
N ASN A 53 -11.51 -20.28 -19.33
CA ASN A 53 -11.01 -21.63 -19.59
C ASN A 53 -9.72 -22.02 -18.85
N SER A 54 -9.14 -21.15 -18.01
CA SER A 54 -7.99 -21.54 -17.18
C SER A 54 -8.40 -21.62 -15.69
N PRO A 55 -8.21 -22.77 -15.00
CA PRO A 55 -8.39 -22.83 -13.56
C PRO A 55 -7.28 -22.02 -12.88
N PHE A 56 -7.62 -20.85 -12.32
CA PHE A 56 -6.70 -20.10 -11.46
C PHE A 56 -6.66 -20.72 -10.06
N ASP A 57 -5.49 -20.68 -9.43
CA ASP A 57 -5.30 -21.26 -8.10
C ASP A 57 -6.03 -20.44 -7.02
N THR A 58 -6.99 -21.09 -6.36
CA THR A 58 -7.82 -20.51 -5.29
C THR A 58 -7.50 -21.08 -3.91
N THR A 59 -6.44 -21.89 -3.78
CA THR A 59 -6.10 -22.62 -2.53
C THR A 59 -6.00 -21.69 -1.31
N ASN A 60 -5.42 -20.50 -1.50
CA ASN A 60 -5.26 -19.48 -0.47
C ASN A 60 -6.23 -18.29 -0.62
N MET A 61 -7.37 -18.50 -1.27
CA MET A 61 -8.41 -17.50 -1.43
C MET A 61 -9.68 -17.87 -0.68
N VAL A 62 -10.52 -16.89 -0.42
CA VAL A 62 -11.88 -17.06 0.11
C VAL A 62 -12.87 -16.56 -0.93
N LEU A 63 -13.88 -17.38 -1.23
CA LEU A 63 -15.04 -16.94 -1.99
C LEU A 63 -15.93 -16.05 -1.09
N ILE A 64 -15.95 -14.76 -1.38
CA ILE A 64 -16.86 -13.80 -0.75
C ILE A 64 -18.16 -13.79 -1.56
N GLN A 65 -19.28 -14.06 -0.88
CA GLN A 65 -20.59 -14.01 -1.53
C GLN A 65 -21.01 -12.55 -1.73
N GLY A 66 -21.40 -12.21 -2.96
CA GLY A 66 -21.85 -10.88 -3.32
C GLY A 66 -23.09 -10.46 -2.56
N THR A 67 -23.13 -9.20 -2.14
CA THR A 67 -24.27 -8.63 -1.42
C THR A 67 -24.30 -7.11 -1.59
N THR A 68 -25.35 -6.48 -1.06
CA THR A 68 -25.39 -5.04 -0.85
C THR A 68 -24.99 -4.73 0.59
N PHE A 69 -24.02 -3.83 0.78
CA PHE A 69 -23.57 -3.40 2.10
C PHE A 69 -23.49 -1.88 2.21
N GLU A 70 -23.44 -1.40 3.45
CA GLU A 70 -23.23 0.01 3.78
C GLU A 70 -21.72 0.30 3.84
N MET A 71 -21.20 0.87 2.75
CA MET A 71 -19.82 1.34 2.62
C MET A 71 -19.64 2.73 3.24
N GLY A 72 -18.47 3.01 3.80
CA GLY A 72 -18.15 4.30 4.42
C GLY A 72 -18.73 4.47 5.83
N THR A 73 -18.70 5.71 6.32
CA THR A 73 -19.16 6.11 7.66
C THR A 73 -19.76 7.53 7.65
N ASN A 74 -20.76 7.78 8.50
CA ASN A 74 -21.28 9.15 8.70
C ASN A 74 -20.52 9.91 9.79
N ASN A 75 -19.48 9.29 10.36
CA ASN A 75 -18.64 9.86 11.43
C ASN A 75 -17.18 9.90 10.97
N ALA A 76 -16.93 10.48 9.79
CA ALA A 76 -15.57 10.62 9.26
C ALA A 76 -14.69 11.39 10.25
N VAL A 77 -13.50 10.86 10.52
CA VAL A 77 -12.52 11.52 11.40
C VAL A 77 -11.76 12.59 10.63
N PHE A 78 -11.38 12.28 9.39
CA PHE A 78 -10.73 13.19 8.47
C PHE A 78 -11.67 13.44 7.29
N VAL A 79 -12.08 14.70 7.10
CA VAL A 79 -13.05 15.07 6.06
C VAL A 79 -12.45 14.93 4.66
N ASP A 80 -11.15 15.20 4.54
CA ASP A 80 -10.42 15.14 3.27
C ASP A 80 -10.22 13.70 2.78
N ASP A 81 -10.55 12.70 3.60
CA ASP A 81 -10.47 11.27 3.26
C ASP A 81 -11.78 10.73 2.65
N PHE A 82 -12.81 11.56 2.48
CA PHE A 82 -14.09 11.21 1.82
C PHE A 82 -14.78 9.93 2.35
N GLU A 83 -14.51 9.52 3.59
CA GLU A 83 -15.12 8.33 4.20
C GLU A 83 -16.66 8.45 4.34
N SER A 84 -17.18 9.67 4.30
CA SER A 84 -18.60 10.02 4.42
C SER A 84 -19.17 10.50 3.09
N PRO A 85 -20.45 10.22 2.77
CA PRO A 85 -21.45 9.57 3.61
C PRO A 85 -21.47 8.04 3.47
N VAL A 86 -22.18 7.39 4.39
CA VAL A 86 -22.56 5.99 4.21
C VAL A 86 -23.39 5.84 2.94
N ARG A 87 -23.01 4.85 2.12
CA ARG A 87 -23.64 4.56 0.83
C ARG A 87 -23.89 3.06 0.66
N ASN A 88 -25.04 2.70 0.09
CA ASN A 88 -25.33 1.30 -0.25
C ASN A 88 -24.61 0.92 -1.55
N VAL A 89 -23.75 -0.07 -1.47
CA VAL A 89 -22.97 -0.58 -2.60
C VAL A 89 -23.27 -2.06 -2.80
N THR A 90 -23.60 -2.45 -4.02
CA THR A 90 -23.80 -3.85 -4.40
C THR A 90 -22.54 -4.37 -5.05
N VAL A 91 -21.99 -5.45 -4.50
CA VAL A 91 -20.78 -6.11 -4.99
C VAL A 91 -21.14 -7.55 -5.36
N ASN A 92 -20.66 -8.03 -6.51
CA ASN A 92 -20.87 -9.43 -6.94
C ASN A 92 -19.98 -10.39 -6.13
N SER A 93 -20.21 -11.70 -6.24
CA SER A 93 -19.30 -12.67 -5.61
C SER A 93 -17.92 -12.63 -6.28
N PHE A 94 -16.86 -12.75 -5.49
CA PHE A 94 -15.47 -12.71 -5.93
C PHE A 94 -14.59 -13.52 -4.98
N TYR A 95 -13.37 -13.83 -5.42
CA TYR A 95 -12.35 -14.40 -4.56
C TYR A 95 -11.40 -13.30 -4.06
N LEU A 96 -11.01 -13.36 -2.79
CA LEU A 96 -9.96 -12.52 -2.21
C LEU A 96 -8.91 -13.40 -1.54
N ASP A 97 -7.63 -13.03 -1.61
CA ASP A 97 -6.56 -13.73 -0.90
C ASP A 97 -6.81 -13.67 0.62
N LYS A 98 -6.53 -14.76 1.33
CA LYS A 98 -6.67 -14.85 2.81
C LYS A 98 -5.70 -13.96 3.56
N TYR A 99 -4.58 -13.66 2.92
CA TYR A 99 -3.38 -13.07 3.48
C TYR A 99 -2.89 -11.97 2.56
N GLU A 100 -2.16 -11.02 3.10
CA GLU A 100 -1.31 -10.13 2.31
C GLU A 100 -0.30 -10.97 1.51
N VAL A 101 0.18 -10.43 0.37
CA VAL A 101 1.20 -11.11 -0.42
C VAL A 101 2.51 -11.17 0.38
N SER A 102 2.99 -12.38 0.68
CA SER A 102 4.22 -12.55 1.45
C SER A 102 5.49 -12.26 0.63
N ASN A 103 6.59 -11.97 1.32
CA ASN A 103 7.92 -11.88 0.71
C ASN A 103 8.28 -13.16 -0.06
N GLN A 104 7.92 -14.34 0.44
CA GLN A 104 8.14 -15.61 -0.26
C GLN A 104 7.38 -15.69 -1.58
N ASN A 105 6.09 -15.35 -1.57
CA ASN A 105 5.30 -15.39 -2.81
C ASN A 105 5.80 -14.36 -3.84
N PHE A 106 6.16 -13.16 -3.39
CA PHE A 106 6.72 -12.14 -4.27
C PHE A 106 8.11 -12.52 -4.79
N TYR A 107 8.94 -13.16 -3.95
CA TYR A 107 10.23 -13.71 -4.35
C TYR A 107 10.08 -14.74 -5.46
N ASP A 108 9.13 -15.67 -5.35
CA ASP A 108 8.88 -16.68 -6.38
C ASP A 108 8.45 -16.03 -7.70
N PHE A 109 7.57 -15.03 -7.66
CA PHE A 109 7.22 -14.21 -8.83
C PHE A 109 8.45 -13.55 -9.48
N VAL A 110 9.28 -12.86 -8.69
CA VAL A 110 10.48 -12.19 -9.22
C VAL A 110 11.49 -13.20 -9.78
N LYS A 111 11.65 -14.35 -9.13
CA LYS A 111 12.54 -15.43 -9.58
C LYS A 111 12.08 -16.04 -10.90
N GLU A 112 10.78 -16.21 -11.11
CA GLU A 112 10.21 -16.76 -12.34
C GLU A 112 10.27 -15.78 -13.51
N THR A 113 10.03 -14.50 -13.24
CA THR A 113 9.81 -13.49 -14.30
C THR A 113 11.03 -12.59 -14.54
N GLY A 114 11.96 -12.52 -13.60
CA GLY A 114 13.04 -11.53 -13.60
C GLY A 114 12.53 -10.09 -13.36
N PHE A 115 11.31 -9.94 -12.82
CA PHE A 115 10.69 -8.64 -12.59
C PHE A 115 11.54 -7.73 -11.69
N LYS A 116 11.55 -6.44 -11.98
CA LYS A 116 12.17 -5.39 -11.16
C LYS A 116 11.09 -4.41 -10.74
N THR A 117 10.99 -4.19 -9.44
CA THR A 117 10.04 -3.24 -8.85
C THR A 117 10.36 -1.80 -9.23
N GLU A 118 9.37 -0.91 -9.15
CA GLU A 118 9.62 0.52 -9.35
C GLU A 118 10.63 1.08 -8.35
N ALA A 119 10.64 0.61 -7.10
CA ALA A 119 11.67 0.99 -6.12
C ALA A 119 13.09 0.59 -6.58
N GLU A 120 13.27 -0.60 -7.15
CA GLU A 120 14.56 -1.03 -7.72
C GLU A 120 14.94 -0.21 -8.97
N VAL A 121 13.97 0.24 -9.76
CA VAL A 121 14.20 1.06 -10.97
C VAL A 121 14.53 2.50 -10.61
N PHE A 122 13.82 3.10 -9.66
CA PHE A 122 14.13 4.43 -9.14
C PHE A 122 15.43 4.44 -8.33
N GLY A 123 15.77 3.31 -7.70
CA GLY A 123 16.98 3.13 -6.90
C GLY A 123 16.83 3.59 -5.45
N ASP A 124 15.62 3.98 -5.04
CA ASP A 124 15.32 4.48 -3.71
C ASP A 124 13.86 4.17 -3.30
N SER A 125 13.63 4.20 -1.99
CA SER A 125 12.28 4.15 -1.41
C SER A 125 12.28 4.78 -0.01
N PHE A 126 11.11 4.87 0.61
CA PHE A 126 10.96 5.45 1.95
C PHE A 126 11.02 4.39 3.04
N ILE A 127 11.85 4.60 4.07
CA ILE A 127 11.80 3.83 5.32
C ILE A 127 11.30 4.69 6.46
N PHE A 128 10.74 4.05 7.48
CA PHE A 128 10.38 4.72 8.72
C PHE A 128 11.63 4.97 9.57
N GLU A 129 11.75 6.13 10.20
CA GLU A 129 12.99 6.55 10.88
C GLU A 129 13.46 5.63 12.01
N MET A 130 12.56 4.81 12.58
CA MET A 130 12.96 3.83 13.60
C MET A 130 13.83 2.70 13.06
N ALA A 131 13.84 2.47 11.75
CA ALA A 131 14.80 1.57 11.11
C ALA A 131 16.23 2.11 11.10
N LEU A 132 16.40 3.43 11.32
CA LEU A 132 17.71 4.05 11.42
C LEU A 132 18.24 4.02 12.86
N PRO A 133 19.55 3.75 13.05
CA PRO A 133 20.21 3.98 14.33
C PRO A 133 20.00 5.43 14.79
N GLU A 134 19.56 5.63 16.03
CA GLU A 134 19.20 6.94 16.58
C GLU A 134 20.29 8.01 16.33
N LYS A 135 21.55 7.65 16.58
CA LYS A 135 22.74 8.51 16.39
C LYS A 135 22.98 8.97 14.95
N SER A 136 22.29 8.37 13.98
CA SER A 136 22.45 8.68 12.55
C SER A 136 21.27 9.45 11.96
N ARG A 137 20.16 9.59 12.69
CA ARG A 137 18.89 10.17 12.17
C ARG A 137 19.02 11.62 11.73
N ASP A 138 19.84 12.41 12.40
CA ASP A 138 20.07 13.82 12.09
C ASP A 138 20.76 14.01 10.73
N LYS A 139 21.49 12.99 10.24
CA LYS A 139 22.18 13.05 8.94
C LYS A 139 21.22 13.03 7.75
N TYR A 140 19.96 12.68 7.99
CA TYR A 140 18.97 12.47 6.94
C TYR A 140 17.87 13.54 6.93
N GLU A 141 18.07 14.68 7.58
CA GLU A 141 17.08 15.76 7.67
C GLU A 141 16.58 16.22 6.28
N ASP A 142 17.49 16.41 5.33
CA ASP A 142 17.18 16.92 3.99
C ASP A 142 16.44 15.93 3.08
N VAL A 143 16.37 14.65 3.44
CA VAL A 143 15.74 13.58 2.64
C VAL A 143 14.45 13.06 3.27
N ARG A 144 13.92 13.79 4.25
CA ARG A 144 12.65 13.46 4.92
C ARG A 144 11.45 13.96 4.12
N ALA A 145 10.34 13.25 4.20
CA ALA A 145 9.08 13.70 3.63
C ALA A 145 8.56 14.93 4.39
N VAL A 146 8.28 16.02 3.68
CA VAL A 146 7.98 17.35 4.27
C VAL A 146 6.81 17.31 5.26
N GLN A 147 5.71 16.64 4.89
CA GLN A 147 4.50 16.58 5.73
C GLN A 147 4.54 15.43 6.75
N ALA A 148 5.54 14.56 6.68
CA ALA A 148 5.64 13.37 7.51
C ALA A 148 7.14 13.07 7.76
N PRO A 149 7.83 13.89 8.57
CA PRO A 149 9.28 13.88 8.65
C PRO A 149 9.86 12.56 9.18
N TRP A 150 9.07 11.69 9.79
CA TRP A 150 9.46 10.34 10.19
C TRP A 150 9.69 9.38 9.01
N TRP A 151 9.30 9.75 7.79
CA TRP A 151 9.64 9.01 6.57
C TRP A 151 10.92 9.54 5.94
N VAL A 152 11.90 8.66 5.75
CA VAL A 152 13.23 8.98 5.23
C VAL A 152 13.42 8.29 3.88
N LYS A 153 13.69 9.06 2.83
CA LYS A 153 13.96 8.53 1.49
C LYS A 153 15.42 8.10 1.39
N LEU A 154 15.69 6.83 1.10
CA LEU A 154 17.05 6.28 1.03
C LEU A 154 17.30 5.45 -0.23
N ASN A 155 18.52 5.56 -0.75
CA ASN A 155 18.99 4.75 -1.86
C ASN A 155 19.17 3.28 -1.44
N GLY A 156 18.92 2.36 -2.38
CA GLY A 156 19.07 0.92 -2.19
C GLY A 156 17.94 0.27 -1.39
N VAL A 157 16.96 1.03 -0.92
CA VAL A 157 15.76 0.49 -0.27
C VAL A 157 14.80 -0.04 -1.35
N SER A 158 14.40 -1.28 -1.19
CA SER A 158 13.41 -1.97 -2.04
C SER A 158 12.79 -3.12 -1.26
N TRP A 159 11.94 -3.92 -1.90
CA TRP A 159 11.33 -5.09 -1.27
C TRP A 159 12.37 -6.10 -0.73
N LYS A 160 13.57 -6.18 -1.32
CA LYS A 160 14.68 -7.04 -0.83
C LYS A 160 15.39 -6.47 0.39
N HIS A 161 15.32 -5.16 0.58
CA HIS A 161 16.06 -4.38 1.57
C HIS A 161 15.10 -3.42 2.31
N PRO A 162 14.09 -3.95 3.02
CA PRO A 162 12.89 -3.21 3.42
C PRO A 162 13.10 -2.19 4.56
N ILE A 163 14.18 -2.29 5.32
CA ILE A 163 14.47 -1.39 6.44
C ILE A 163 15.84 -0.71 6.30
N GLY A 164 16.34 -0.63 5.07
CA GLY A 164 17.63 -0.01 4.74
C GLY A 164 18.46 -0.89 3.82
N PRO A 165 19.49 -0.32 3.16
CA PRO A 165 20.25 -0.99 2.09
C PRO A 165 21.00 -2.26 2.55
N GLU A 166 21.29 -2.39 3.84
CA GLU A 166 21.97 -3.56 4.43
C GLU A 166 20.99 -4.60 4.99
N SER A 167 19.69 -4.34 4.95
CA SER A 167 18.67 -5.27 5.46
C SER A 167 18.35 -6.37 4.46
N THR A 168 17.71 -7.45 4.88
CA THR A 168 17.33 -8.58 4.02
C THR A 168 15.97 -9.11 4.45
N VAL A 169 15.27 -9.79 3.53
CA VAL A 169 13.98 -10.45 3.80
C VAL A 169 14.10 -11.91 4.27
N GLU A 170 15.31 -12.48 4.35
CA GLU A 170 15.54 -13.90 4.61
C GLU A 170 14.87 -14.41 5.90
N ASP A 171 14.87 -13.58 6.96
CA ASP A 171 14.26 -13.91 8.25
C ASP A 171 12.77 -13.54 8.34
N ILE A 172 12.20 -12.93 7.29
CA ILE A 172 10.82 -12.43 7.25
C ILE A 172 10.10 -12.85 5.95
N MET A 173 10.43 -14.03 5.43
CA MET A 173 9.85 -14.53 4.18
C MET A 173 8.32 -14.73 4.27
N ASN A 174 7.77 -14.93 5.46
CA ASN A 174 6.33 -15.02 5.72
C ASN A 174 5.66 -13.69 6.14
N HIS A 175 6.40 -12.57 6.14
CA HIS A 175 5.83 -11.23 6.33
C HIS A 175 5.34 -10.67 4.98
N PRO A 176 4.44 -9.67 4.99
CA PRO A 176 4.00 -9.03 3.75
C PRO A 176 5.18 -8.37 3.03
N VAL A 177 5.16 -8.45 1.70
CA VAL A 177 6.08 -7.70 0.86
C VAL A 177 5.77 -6.20 0.95
N ILE A 178 6.80 -5.37 1.12
CA ILE A 178 6.69 -3.90 1.15
C ILE A 178 7.61 -3.27 0.10
N HIS A 179 7.50 -1.94 -0.08
CA HIS A 179 8.13 -1.20 -1.20
C HIS A 179 7.68 -1.68 -2.59
N VAL A 180 6.47 -2.21 -2.67
CA VAL A 180 5.79 -2.52 -3.93
C VAL A 180 4.85 -1.37 -4.27
N SER A 181 5.00 -0.84 -5.48
CA SER A 181 4.07 0.17 -5.97
C SER A 181 2.74 -0.47 -6.41
N TRP A 182 1.77 0.37 -6.74
CA TRP A 182 0.54 -0.09 -7.38
C TRP A 182 0.82 -0.84 -8.69
N ASN A 183 1.78 -0.37 -9.50
CA ASN A 183 2.15 -1.03 -10.76
C ASN A 183 2.77 -2.41 -10.50
N ASP A 184 3.62 -2.52 -9.49
CA ASP A 184 4.23 -3.79 -9.08
C ASP A 184 3.16 -4.79 -8.63
N ALA A 185 2.21 -4.35 -7.81
CA ALA A 185 1.11 -5.17 -7.31
C ALA A 185 0.19 -5.66 -8.44
N VAL A 186 -0.15 -4.80 -9.40
CA VAL A 186 -0.92 -5.19 -10.59
C VAL A 186 -0.18 -6.25 -11.40
N LYS A 187 1.13 -6.07 -11.64
CA LYS A 187 1.92 -7.04 -12.41
C LYS A 187 2.03 -8.39 -11.71
N TYR A 188 2.17 -8.39 -10.39
CA TYR A 188 2.12 -9.60 -9.58
C TYR A 188 0.77 -10.32 -9.71
N CYS A 189 -0.35 -9.60 -9.57
CA CYS A 189 -1.68 -10.18 -9.73
C CYS A 189 -1.90 -10.74 -11.14
N GLU A 190 -1.53 -9.99 -12.19
CA GLU A 190 -1.65 -10.42 -13.59
C GLU A 190 -0.88 -11.73 -13.86
N HIS A 191 0.33 -11.87 -13.31
CA HIS A 191 1.14 -13.10 -13.43
C HIS A 191 0.42 -14.34 -12.92
N LEU A 192 -0.37 -14.19 -11.86
CA LEU A 192 -1.15 -15.26 -11.26
C LEU A 192 -2.54 -15.44 -11.88
N GLY A 193 -2.90 -14.66 -12.92
CA GLY A 193 -4.25 -14.61 -13.47
C GLY A 193 -5.28 -14.00 -12.50
N LYS A 194 -4.82 -13.18 -11.55
CA LYS A 194 -5.64 -12.45 -10.56
C LYS A 194 -5.72 -10.97 -10.92
N ARG A 195 -6.33 -10.17 -10.04
CA ARG A 195 -6.35 -8.70 -10.06
C ARG A 195 -6.34 -8.14 -8.63
N LEU A 196 -6.06 -6.86 -8.48
CA LEU A 196 -6.34 -6.14 -7.23
C LEU A 196 -7.86 -6.09 -6.95
N PRO A 197 -8.30 -6.08 -5.69
CA PRO A 197 -9.69 -5.84 -5.34
C PRO A 197 -10.08 -4.39 -5.65
N THR A 198 -11.34 -4.14 -5.93
CA THR A 198 -11.87 -2.78 -5.82
C THR A 198 -11.91 -2.36 -4.34
N GLU A 199 -11.97 -1.07 -4.07
CA GLU A 199 -12.12 -0.55 -2.71
C GLU A 199 -13.40 -1.08 -2.03
N ALA A 200 -14.52 -1.14 -2.77
CA ALA A 200 -15.76 -1.70 -2.26
C ALA A 200 -15.68 -3.21 -1.99
N GLU A 201 -14.97 -3.97 -2.82
CA GLU A 201 -14.69 -5.39 -2.57
C GLU A 201 -13.86 -5.55 -1.29
N TRP A 202 -12.79 -4.75 -1.15
CA TRP A 202 -11.91 -4.78 0.01
C TRP A 202 -12.66 -4.42 1.30
N GLU A 203 -13.44 -3.32 1.31
CA GLU A 203 -14.18 -2.91 2.51
C GLU A 203 -15.29 -3.91 2.87
N MET A 204 -16.02 -4.44 1.88
CA MET A 204 -17.04 -5.47 2.12
C MET A 204 -16.43 -6.73 2.76
N ALA A 205 -15.28 -7.15 2.23
CA ALA A 205 -14.53 -8.30 2.75
C ALA A 205 -13.97 -8.03 4.15
N CYS A 206 -13.41 -6.84 4.38
CA CYS A 206 -12.90 -6.36 5.66
C CYS A 206 -14.00 -6.40 6.75
N ARG A 207 -15.20 -5.89 6.44
CA ARG A 207 -16.35 -5.87 7.36
C ARG A 207 -16.92 -7.25 7.65
N ALA A 208 -16.72 -8.23 6.78
CA ALA A 208 -17.16 -9.62 6.96
C ALA A 208 -18.60 -9.80 7.49
N GLY A 209 -19.53 -9.04 6.91
CA GLY A 209 -20.96 -9.05 7.27
C GLY A 209 -21.31 -8.29 8.56
N LEU A 210 -20.35 -7.63 9.21
CA LEU A 210 -20.62 -6.72 10.33
C LEU A 210 -21.06 -5.35 9.80
N ARG A 211 -22.30 -4.97 10.15
CA ARG A 211 -22.85 -3.67 9.77
C ARG A 211 -22.26 -2.55 10.61
N GLN A 212 -21.64 -1.57 9.95
CA GLN A 212 -21.19 -0.28 10.52
C GLN A 212 -20.42 -0.44 11.83
N LYS A 213 -19.42 -1.33 11.81
CA LYS A 213 -18.43 -1.49 12.89
C LYS A 213 -17.13 -0.80 12.52
N LEU A 214 -16.39 -0.37 13.55
CA LEU A 214 -15.12 0.35 13.39
C LEU A 214 -13.99 -0.55 12.87
N TYR A 215 -13.96 -1.81 13.31
CA TYR A 215 -12.90 -2.76 12.99
C TYR A 215 -13.51 -4.05 12.39
N PRO A 216 -12.72 -4.89 11.69
CA PRO A 216 -13.15 -6.18 11.15
C PRO A 216 -13.82 -7.12 12.17
N TRP A 217 -13.52 -6.92 13.46
CA TRP A 217 -14.03 -7.72 14.58
C TRP A 217 -15.03 -7.00 15.49
N GLY A 218 -15.33 -5.71 15.26
CA GLY A 218 -16.30 -4.97 16.07
C GLY A 218 -15.87 -3.53 16.39
N ASN A 219 -16.25 -3.03 17.57
CA ASN A 219 -16.03 -1.62 17.95
C ASN A 219 -14.94 -1.40 19.01
N LYS A 220 -14.41 -2.47 19.60
CA LYS A 220 -13.33 -2.38 20.58
C LYS A 220 -12.02 -2.70 19.87
N LEU A 221 -11.04 -1.81 19.95
CA LEU A 221 -9.73 -2.00 19.34
C LEU A 221 -9.04 -3.25 19.90
N ASN A 222 -9.04 -3.40 21.23
CA ASN A 222 -8.45 -4.55 21.93
C ASN A 222 -9.51 -5.38 22.67
N PRO A 223 -10.28 -6.25 21.98
CA PRO A 223 -11.24 -7.13 22.61
C PRO A 223 -10.56 -8.00 23.70
N LYS A 224 -11.12 -7.98 24.91
CA LYS A 224 -10.58 -8.71 26.07
C LYS A 224 -9.12 -8.33 26.41
N GLY A 225 -8.71 -7.10 26.09
CA GLY A 225 -7.35 -6.62 26.36
C GLY A 225 -6.27 -7.27 25.52
N LYS A 226 -6.63 -7.87 24.37
CA LYS A 226 -5.69 -8.47 23.43
C LYS A 226 -5.59 -7.61 22.17
N HIS A 227 -4.39 -7.51 21.59
CA HIS A 227 -4.18 -6.93 20.27
C HIS A 227 -4.74 -7.86 19.18
N TRP A 228 -5.39 -7.26 18.18
CA TRP A 228 -6.03 -7.96 17.04
C TRP A 228 -5.52 -7.44 15.69
N ALA A 229 -4.53 -6.54 15.73
CA ALA A 229 -3.86 -5.96 14.58
C ALA A 229 -2.48 -5.47 15.02
N ASN A 230 -1.52 -5.53 14.10
CA ASN A 230 -0.23 -4.87 14.23
C ASN A 230 -0.37 -3.38 13.92
N ILE A 231 -0.25 -2.53 14.94
CA ILE A 231 -0.37 -1.07 14.84
C ILE A 231 0.58 -0.39 15.83
N TRP A 232 0.57 0.94 15.92
CA TRP A 232 1.43 1.63 16.88
C TRP A 232 0.88 1.59 18.32
N GLN A 233 1.75 1.34 19.30
CA GLN A 233 1.48 1.63 20.72
C GLN A 233 2.55 2.55 21.31
N GLY A 234 2.17 3.45 22.21
CA GLY A 234 3.07 4.47 22.77
C GLY A 234 2.97 5.82 22.06
N GLN A 235 4.08 6.57 22.05
CA GLN A 235 4.10 7.96 21.56
C GLN A 235 4.70 8.03 20.16
N PHE A 236 3.84 8.04 19.14
CA PHE A 236 4.25 8.24 17.75
C PHE A 236 4.92 9.61 17.53
N PRO A 237 5.98 9.74 16.69
CA PRO A 237 6.78 8.67 16.08
C PRO A 237 7.98 8.22 16.94
N LYS A 238 8.09 8.69 18.20
CA LYS A 238 9.31 8.60 19.01
C LYS A 238 9.50 7.28 19.74
N LEU A 239 8.40 6.68 20.18
CA LEU A 239 8.40 5.47 21.00
C LEU A 239 7.27 4.55 20.56
N ASN A 240 7.64 3.39 20.01
CA ASN A 240 6.74 2.25 19.87
C ASN A 240 7.02 1.27 21.02
N THR A 241 6.02 0.97 21.85
CA THR A 241 6.17 0.04 22.99
C THR A 241 6.11 -1.44 22.57
N VAL A 242 5.74 -1.73 21.32
CA VAL A 242 5.74 -3.10 20.75
C VAL A 242 4.85 -4.03 21.58
N GLU A 243 3.74 -3.51 22.09
CA GLU A 243 2.81 -4.27 22.96
C GLU A 243 2.05 -5.36 22.18
N ASP A 244 1.84 -5.15 20.88
CA ASP A 244 1.28 -6.15 19.97
C ASP A 244 2.30 -7.20 19.49
N GLY A 245 3.59 -7.02 19.83
CA GLY A 245 4.68 -7.92 19.49
C GLY A 245 5.50 -7.54 18.26
N PHE A 246 5.13 -6.50 17.51
CA PHE A 246 5.79 -6.17 16.23
C PHE A 246 6.16 -4.69 16.11
N LEU A 247 7.42 -4.42 15.76
CA LEU A 247 7.90 -3.05 15.55
C LEU A 247 7.65 -2.55 14.12
N PHE A 248 7.73 -3.44 13.15
CA PHE A 248 7.51 -3.18 11.72
C PHE A 248 6.35 -4.02 11.22
N THR A 249 6.60 -4.93 10.28
CA THR A 249 5.59 -5.89 9.83
C THR A 249 5.55 -7.11 10.76
N SER A 250 4.44 -7.83 10.70
CA SER A 250 4.18 -9.13 11.31
C SER A 250 3.91 -10.17 10.21
N PRO A 251 3.99 -11.47 10.51
CA PRO A 251 3.61 -12.52 9.55
C PRO A 251 2.21 -12.29 8.98
N VAL A 252 2.01 -12.69 7.71
CA VAL A 252 0.73 -12.45 7.00
C VAL A 252 -0.46 -13.21 7.59
N ASP A 253 -0.20 -14.24 8.40
CA ASP A 253 -1.17 -15.06 9.12
C ASP A 253 -1.24 -14.76 10.63
N GLU A 254 -0.65 -13.63 11.06
CA GLU A 254 -0.71 -13.16 12.44
C GLU A 254 -2.08 -12.55 12.77
N PHE A 255 -2.40 -12.49 14.07
CA PHE A 255 -3.68 -12.05 14.63
C PHE A 255 -4.91 -12.89 14.20
N PRO A 256 -6.05 -12.78 14.91
CA PRO A 256 -7.24 -13.54 14.55
C PRO A 256 -7.84 -13.07 13.20
N PRO A 257 -8.26 -13.99 12.32
CA PRO A 257 -8.93 -13.60 11.10
C PRO A 257 -10.34 -13.04 11.38
N ASN A 258 -10.88 -12.28 10.43
CA ASN A 258 -12.27 -11.88 10.46
C ASN A 258 -13.21 -13.07 10.15
N LYS A 259 -14.53 -12.85 10.12
CA LYS A 259 -15.52 -13.93 9.93
C LYS A 259 -15.43 -14.64 8.58
N PHE A 260 -14.79 -14.04 7.59
CA PHE A 260 -14.56 -14.66 6.28
C PHE A 260 -13.25 -15.45 6.23
N GLY A 261 -12.42 -15.40 7.28
CA GLY A 261 -11.13 -16.07 7.29
C GLY A 261 -9.99 -15.24 6.69
N LEU A 262 -10.18 -13.93 6.57
CA LEU A 262 -9.17 -12.97 6.09
C LEU A 262 -8.38 -12.42 7.27
N TYR A 263 -7.06 -12.40 7.12
CA TYR A 263 -6.11 -11.93 8.13
C TYR A 263 -5.68 -10.49 7.85
N ASN A 264 -5.20 -9.78 8.88
CA ASN A 264 -4.59 -8.46 8.77
C ASN A 264 -5.36 -7.35 8.00
N MET A 265 -6.67 -7.51 7.78
CA MET A 265 -7.54 -6.47 7.15
C MET A 265 -7.57 -5.12 7.90
N ALA A 266 -6.89 -5.01 9.03
CA ALA A 266 -6.57 -3.77 9.72
C ALA A 266 -5.13 -3.86 10.27
N GLY A 267 -4.31 -2.85 9.98
CA GLY A 267 -2.93 -2.78 10.43
C GLY A 267 -1.95 -3.53 9.52
N ASN A 268 -0.78 -3.86 10.05
CA ASN A 268 0.34 -4.53 9.38
C ASN A 268 0.94 -3.74 8.21
N VAL A 269 0.32 -3.76 7.01
CA VAL A 269 0.70 -2.91 5.88
C VAL A 269 -0.52 -2.27 5.22
N TRP A 270 -0.30 -1.19 4.48
CA TRP A 270 -1.32 -0.66 3.57
C TRP A 270 -1.48 -1.61 2.37
N GLU A 271 -2.73 -1.80 1.93
CA GLU A 271 -3.07 -2.70 0.83
C GLU A 271 -3.60 -1.92 -0.38
N TRP A 272 -2.99 -2.13 -1.56
CA TRP A 272 -3.41 -1.46 -2.79
C TRP A 272 -4.77 -1.97 -3.30
N THR A 273 -5.66 -1.06 -3.68
CA THR A 273 -6.90 -1.36 -4.41
C THR A 273 -6.79 -0.94 -5.87
N GLN A 274 -7.73 -1.40 -6.70
CA GLN A 274 -7.78 -1.05 -8.13
C GLN A 274 -8.20 0.42 -8.36
N ASP A 275 -8.90 1.02 -7.41
CA ASP A 275 -9.55 2.32 -7.55
C ASP A 275 -8.57 3.50 -7.57
N SER A 276 -8.91 4.53 -8.35
CA SER A 276 -8.27 5.84 -8.26
C SER A 276 -8.96 6.67 -7.18
N TRP A 277 -8.18 7.22 -6.25
CA TRP A 277 -8.66 8.14 -5.20
C TRP A 277 -9.47 9.33 -5.75
N GLN A 278 -9.08 9.88 -6.90
CA GLN A 278 -9.75 11.05 -7.49
C GLN A 278 -11.21 10.79 -7.91
N ASN A 279 -11.61 9.53 -7.96
CA ASN A 279 -12.94 9.08 -8.37
C ASN A 279 -13.69 8.42 -7.19
N ASP A 280 -13.30 8.70 -5.95
CA ASP A 280 -14.10 8.37 -4.77
C ASP A 280 -15.26 9.40 -4.67
N PRO A 281 -16.52 8.94 -4.65
CA PRO A 281 -17.70 9.83 -4.65
C PRO A 281 -17.87 10.74 -3.43
#